data_AF-A0A3C1ICC6-F1
#
_entry.id   AF-A0A3C1ICC6-F1
#
_cell.length_a   1.000
_cell.length_b   1.000
_cell.length_c   1.000
_cell.angle_alpha   90.00
_cell.angle_beta   90.00
_cell.angle_gamma   90.00
#
_symmetry.space_group_name_H-M   'P 1'
#
loop_
_entity.id
_entity.type
_entity.pdbx_description
1 polymer ?
#
loop_
_entity_poly.entity_id
_entity_poly.type
_entity_poly.pdbx_seq_one_letter_code
_entity_poly.pdbx_strand_id
1 'polypeptide(L)'
;AEAHPVSLLHILKAKEQNNAPLIVCDPRFTRTAAHADEYVRLRPGSDVALIWGILWHIFENGWEDKEFIRTRVWGMDQIREEVAKWTPEEVERVSGAPGSQLRRVARTLANNRPGTVIWCMGGTQHTNGNNNTRAYCVLQLALGNMGTSGGGTNIFRGHCNVQGATDLGVLSHTLPGYYGLSAGAWAHWSRVWGEDLDWMKGQFAKTTGADGKEKNLMNLTGIPVSRWIDGVLEDPDKMDNPNKVRAMVLWGHAPNSQTRMKEMKTAMEKLDMLVVIDPYPTVSAAMQDRSDGVYLLPASTQFETRGSITASNR
;
A
#
# COMPACT_ATOMS: atom_id res chain seq x y z
N ALA A 1 -11.81 14.45 1.57
CA ALA A 1 -12.26 15.52 2.48
C ALA A 1 -11.63 15.44 3.86
N GLU A 2 -11.65 14.28 4.51
CA GLU A 2 -11.23 14.15 5.92
C GLU A 2 -9.75 13.79 6.08
N ALA A 3 -9.27 12.77 5.36
CA ALA A 3 -7.87 12.30 5.48
C ALA A 3 -6.85 13.20 4.76
N HIS A 4 -7.26 13.84 3.65
CA HIS A 4 -6.42 14.71 2.83
C HIS A 4 -7.19 16.00 2.47
N PRO A 5 -7.45 16.89 3.43
CA PRO A 5 -8.32 18.06 3.22
C PRO A 5 -7.75 19.03 2.19
N VAL A 6 -6.44 19.26 2.16
CA VAL A 6 -5.79 20.13 1.17
C VAL A 6 -5.90 19.53 -0.24
N SER A 7 -5.73 18.22 -0.38
CA SER A 7 -5.89 17.54 -1.67
C SER A 7 -7.31 17.65 -2.23
N LEU A 8 -8.33 17.76 -1.37
CA LEU A 8 -9.71 17.97 -1.83
C LEU A 8 -9.87 19.29 -2.58
N LEU A 9 -9.10 20.34 -2.25
CA LEU A 9 -9.14 21.61 -2.97
C LEU A 9 -8.80 21.45 -4.44
N HIS A 10 -7.85 20.57 -4.76
CA HIS A 10 -7.49 20.27 -6.15
C HIS A 10 -8.60 19.53 -6.89
N ILE A 11 -9.30 18.60 -6.22
CA ILE A 11 -10.44 17.87 -6.77
C ILE A 11 -11.61 18.84 -7.03
N LEU A 12 -11.93 19.70 -6.06
CA LEU A 12 -13.02 20.68 -6.21
C LEU A 12 -12.69 21.72 -7.29
N LYS A 13 -11.43 22.16 -7.39
CA LYS A 13 -11.00 23.05 -8.47
C LYS A 13 -11.19 22.41 -9.85
N ALA A 14 -10.87 21.12 -10.01
CA ALA A 14 -11.11 20.41 -11.26
C ALA A 14 -12.62 20.33 -11.59
N LYS A 15 -13.46 20.07 -10.58
CA LYS A 15 -14.91 20.04 -10.72
C LYS A 15 -15.46 21.42 -11.13
N GLU A 16 -15.08 22.49 -10.44
CA GLU A 16 -15.63 23.85 -10.64
C GLU A 16 -15.11 24.52 -11.91
N GLN A 17 -13.82 24.37 -12.23
CA GLN A 17 -13.19 25.09 -13.34
C GLN A 17 -13.20 24.32 -14.64
N ASN A 18 -13.12 22.98 -14.58
CA ASN A 18 -13.04 22.13 -15.75
C ASN A 18 -14.32 21.29 -15.97
N ASN A 19 -15.35 21.48 -15.14
CA ASN A 19 -16.56 20.66 -15.13
C ASN A 19 -16.28 19.15 -15.03
N ALA A 20 -15.19 18.78 -14.33
CA ALA A 20 -14.80 17.38 -14.17
C ALA A 20 -15.79 16.63 -13.25
N PRO A 21 -16.43 15.55 -13.71
CA PRO A 21 -17.33 14.77 -12.86
C PRO A 21 -16.59 14.12 -11.69
N LEU A 22 -17.14 14.27 -10.47
CA LEU A 22 -16.64 13.61 -9.26
C LEU A 22 -17.52 12.39 -8.93
N ILE A 23 -16.95 11.20 -9.07
CA ILE A 23 -17.60 9.93 -8.71
C ILE A 23 -16.97 9.43 -7.41
N VAL A 24 -17.81 9.12 -6.41
CA VAL A 24 -17.36 8.58 -5.12
C VAL A 24 -17.93 7.19 -4.92
N CYS A 25 -17.06 6.20 -4.89
CA CYS A 25 -17.38 4.81 -4.55
C CYS A 25 -16.97 4.54 -3.10
N ASP A 26 -17.93 4.48 -2.17
CA ASP A 26 -17.66 4.23 -0.75
C ASP A 26 -18.86 3.53 -0.09
N PRO A 27 -18.65 2.51 0.76
CA PRO A 27 -19.77 1.87 1.48
C PRO A 27 -20.55 2.86 2.37
N ARG A 28 -19.94 3.98 2.75
CA ARG A 28 -20.53 5.03 3.59
C ARG A 28 -20.75 6.30 2.80
N PHE A 29 -21.78 7.05 3.16
CA PHE A 29 -21.97 8.41 2.65
C PHE A 29 -21.09 9.38 3.47
N THR A 30 -19.89 9.67 2.97
CA THR A 30 -18.88 10.49 3.65
C THR A 30 -18.99 11.97 3.28
N ARG A 31 -18.20 12.84 3.94
CA ARG A 31 -18.09 14.25 3.53
C ARG A 31 -17.60 14.41 2.09
N THR A 32 -16.77 13.48 1.60
CA THR A 32 -16.34 13.48 0.20
C THR A 32 -17.50 13.13 -0.74
N ALA A 33 -18.33 12.15 -0.37
CA ALA A 33 -19.52 11.75 -1.15
C ALA A 33 -20.55 12.88 -1.28
N ALA A 34 -20.65 13.76 -0.27
CA ALA A 34 -21.54 14.92 -0.31
C ALA A 34 -21.21 15.93 -1.43
N HIS A 35 -19.99 15.89 -1.99
CA HIS A 35 -19.58 16.73 -3.13
C HIS A 35 -19.63 16.01 -4.48
N ALA A 36 -19.98 14.71 -4.50
CA ALA A 36 -19.97 13.89 -5.70
C ALA A 36 -21.13 14.23 -6.64
N ASP A 37 -20.89 14.13 -7.95
CA ASP A 37 -21.95 14.11 -8.97
C ASP A 37 -22.65 12.75 -8.99
N GLU A 38 -21.89 11.68 -8.73
CA GLU A 38 -22.43 10.33 -8.59
C GLU A 38 -21.81 9.66 -7.35
N TYR A 39 -22.66 9.20 -6.44
CA TYR A 39 -22.26 8.37 -5.31
C TYR A 39 -22.67 6.92 -5.55
N VAL A 40 -21.70 6.02 -5.55
CA VAL A 40 -21.91 4.58 -5.70
C VAL A 40 -21.65 3.90 -4.37
N ARG A 41 -22.72 3.42 -3.74
CA ARG A 41 -22.61 2.61 -2.53
C ARG A 41 -22.30 1.17 -2.93
N LEU A 42 -21.15 0.67 -2.49
CA LEU A 42 -20.77 -0.74 -2.63
C LEU A 42 -20.77 -1.46 -1.28
N ARG A 43 -20.93 -2.78 -1.31
CA ARG A 43 -20.71 -3.67 -0.17
C ARG A 43 -19.22 -3.67 0.18
N PRO A 44 -18.83 -3.54 1.46
CA PRO A 44 -17.41 -3.59 1.84
C PRO A 44 -16.70 -4.84 1.30
N GLY A 45 -15.52 -4.66 0.68
CA GLY A 45 -14.71 -5.74 0.12
C GLY A 45 -15.10 -6.22 -1.29
N SER A 46 -16.05 -5.54 -1.96
CA SER A 46 -16.53 -5.88 -3.31
C SER A 46 -15.94 -5.01 -4.44
N ASP A 47 -14.85 -4.30 -4.17
CA ASP A 47 -14.21 -3.34 -5.07
C ASP A 47 -13.86 -3.92 -6.44
N VAL A 48 -13.28 -5.13 -6.49
CA VAL A 48 -12.96 -5.80 -7.76
C VAL A 48 -14.21 -6.02 -8.61
N ALA A 49 -15.30 -6.49 -7.99
CA ALA A 49 -16.57 -6.72 -8.69
C ALA A 49 -17.13 -5.39 -9.23
N LEU A 50 -17.06 -4.32 -8.43
CA LEU A 50 -17.48 -2.98 -8.85
C LEU A 50 -16.71 -2.52 -10.11
N ILE A 51 -15.37 -2.64 -10.08
CA ILE A 51 -14.52 -2.21 -11.20
C ILE A 51 -14.72 -3.09 -12.44
N TRP A 52 -14.88 -4.40 -12.25
CA TRP A 52 -15.24 -5.32 -13.36
C TRP A 52 -16.60 -5.00 -13.96
N GLY A 53 -17.60 -4.62 -13.18
CA GLY A 53 -18.89 -4.17 -13.73
C GLY A 53 -18.79 -2.88 -14.54
N ILE A 54 -17.95 -1.93 -14.11
CA ILE A 54 -17.67 -0.73 -14.91
C ILE A 54 -16.98 -1.10 -16.22
N LEU A 55 -15.97 -1.98 -16.17
CA LEU A 55 -15.25 -2.45 -17.35
C LEU A 55 -16.10 -3.28 -18.30
N TRP A 56 -17.04 -4.06 -17.77
CA TRP A 56 -18.01 -4.82 -18.56
C TRP A 56 -18.77 -3.87 -19.47
N HIS A 57 -19.30 -2.76 -18.94
CA HIS A 57 -19.97 -1.75 -19.75
C HIS A 57 -19.02 -1.04 -20.73
N ILE A 58 -17.77 -0.77 -20.33
CA ILE A 58 -16.79 -0.15 -21.23
C ILE A 58 -16.56 -1.05 -22.46
N PHE A 59 -16.26 -2.34 -22.26
CA PHE A 59 -15.96 -3.26 -23.34
C PHE A 59 -17.17 -3.60 -24.19
N GLU A 60 -18.33 -3.84 -23.56
CA GLU A 60 -19.58 -4.15 -24.27
C GLU A 60 -19.98 -3.02 -25.23
N ASN A 61 -19.69 -1.77 -24.88
CA ASN A 61 -20.02 -0.61 -25.70
C ASN A 61 -18.86 -0.14 -26.58
N GLY A 62 -17.72 -0.85 -26.58
CA GLY A 62 -16.53 -0.48 -27.34
C GLY A 62 -15.95 0.88 -26.94
N TRP A 63 -16.16 1.30 -25.69
CA TRP A 63 -15.74 2.61 -25.19
C TRP A 63 -14.27 2.67 -24.82
N GLU A 64 -13.57 1.55 -24.69
CA GLU A 64 -12.14 1.53 -24.35
C GLU A 64 -11.26 2.29 -25.35
N ASP A 65 -10.07 2.71 -24.91
CA ASP A 65 -9.07 3.28 -25.80
C ASP A 65 -8.30 2.17 -26.52
N LYS A 66 -8.78 1.80 -27.71
CA LYS A 66 -8.21 0.71 -28.52
C LYS A 66 -6.76 0.98 -28.94
N GLU A 67 -6.41 2.23 -29.24
CA GLU A 67 -5.07 2.57 -29.70
C GLU A 67 -4.08 2.57 -28.55
N PHE A 68 -4.46 3.11 -27.39
CA PHE A 68 -3.65 3.02 -26.18
C PHE A 68 -3.43 1.55 -25.77
N ILE A 69 -4.49 0.74 -25.78
CA ILE A 69 -4.38 -0.69 -25.48
C ILE A 69 -3.39 -1.37 -26.43
N ARG A 70 -3.58 -1.18 -27.75
CA ARG A 70 -2.74 -1.80 -28.78
C ARG A 70 -1.26 -1.44 -28.65
N THR A 71 -0.95 -0.21 -28.25
CA THR A 71 0.43 0.31 -28.25
C THR A 71 1.13 0.23 -26.90
N ARG A 72 0.40 0.18 -25.78
CA ARG A 72 0.96 0.35 -24.43
C ARG A 72 0.51 -0.69 -23.41
N VAL A 73 -0.40 -1.59 -23.76
CA VAL A 73 -0.98 -2.54 -22.80
C VAL A 73 -0.76 -3.97 -23.26
N TRP A 74 -0.28 -4.80 -22.34
CA TRP A 74 -0.17 -6.25 -22.53
C TRP A 74 -1.23 -6.96 -21.67
N GLY A 75 -1.83 -8.01 -22.21
CA GLY A 75 -2.72 -8.90 -21.47
C GLY A 75 -4.17 -8.43 -21.33
N MET A 76 -4.61 -7.44 -22.10
CA MET A 76 -5.98 -6.91 -22.01
C MET A 76 -7.04 -7.91 -22.52
N ASP A 77 -6.70 -8.81 -23.43
CA ASP A 77 -7.64 -9.82 -23.93
C ASP A 77 -8.03 -10.81 -22.83
N GLN A 78 -7.08 -11.24 -22.00
CA GLN A 78 -7.35 -12.06 -20.82
C GLN A 78 -8.21 -11.32 -19.78
N ILE A 79 -8.04 -10.00 -19.66
CA ILE A 79 -8.91 -9.17 -18.82
C ILE A 79 -10.32 -9.14 -19.39
N ARG A 80 -10.51 -9.03 -20.72
CA ARG A 80 -11.84 -9.07 -21.34
C ARG A 80 -12.55 -10.40 -21.07
N GLU A 81 -11.85 -11.52 -21.19
CA GLU A 81 -12.39 -12.85 -20.87
C GLU A 81 -12.85 -12.96 -19.41
N GLU A 82 -12.06 -12.42 -18.47
CA GLU A 82 -12.43 -12.43 -17.07
C GLU A 82 -13.61 -11.48 -16.79
N VAL A 83 -13.57 -10.25 -17.32
CA VAL A 83 -14.63 -9.25 -17.16
C VAL A 83 -15.96 -9.73 -17.75
N ALA A 84 -15.95 -10.52 -18.83
CA ALA A 84 -17.17 -11.06 -19.42
C ALA A 84 -18.00 -11.92 -18.45
N LYS A 85 -17.38 -12.48 -17.39
CA LYS A 85 -18.06 -13.26 -16.33
C LYS A 85 -18.82 -12.38 -15.33
N TRP A 86 -18.53 -11.08 -15.30
CA TRP A 86 -19.08 -10.11 -14.36
C TRP A 86 -20.21 -9.30 -15.01
N THR A 87 -21.32 -9.98 -15.34
CA THR A 87 -22.51 -9.33 -15.92
C THR A 87 -23.11 -8.32 -14.93
N PRO A 88 -23.94 -7.36 -15.40
CA PRO A 88 -24.58 -6.38 -14.53
C PRO A 88 -25.33 -7.02 -13.34
N GLU A 89 -26.01 -8.15 -13.55
CA GLU A 89 -26.74 -8.88 -12.52
C GLU A 89 -25.79 -9.50 -11.48
N GLU A 90 -24.68 -10.09 -11.92
CA GLU A 90 -23.70 -10.70 -11.04
C GLU A 90 -22.96 -9.65 -10.20
N VAL A 91 -22.60 -8.53 -10.82
CA VAL A 91 -21.97 -7.40 -10.12
C VAL A 91 -22.93 -6.79 -9.10
N GLU A 92 -24.21 -6.62 -9.43
CA GLU A 92 -25.21 -6.13 -8.50
C GLU A 92 -25.40 -7.10 -7.32
N ARG A 93 -25.43 -8.41 -7.58
CA ARG A 93 -25.48 -9.45 -6.54
C ARG A 93 -24.30 -9.34 -5.56
N VAL A 94 -23.07 -9.15 -6.07
CA VAL A 94 -21.82 -9.16 -5.27
C VAL A 94 -21.51 -7.82 -4.62
N SER A 95 -21.70 -6.71 -5.33
CA SER A 95 -21.34 -5.37 -4.88
C SER A 95 -22.52 -4.59 -4.29
N GLY A 96 -23.75 -4.95 -4.63
CA GLY A 96 -24.95 -4.17 -4.30
C GLY A 96 -25.12 -2.89 -5.13
N ALA A 97 -24.20 -2.58 -6.05
CA ALA A 97 -24.31 -1.43 -6.95
C ALA A 97 -25.16 -1.81 -8.18
N PRO A 98 -26.25 -1.09 -8.49
CA PRO A 98 -27.09 -1.42 -9.63
C PRO A 98 -26.34 -1.38 -10.95
N GLY A 99 -26.55 -2.38 -11.81
CA GLY A 99 -25.90 -2.42 -13.13
C GLY A 99 -26.20 -1.16 -13.98
N SER A 100 -27.42 -0.65 -13.89
CA SER A 100 -27.82 0.60 -14.56
C SER A 100 -27.02 1.83 -14.09
N GLN A 101 -26.64 1.87 -12.80
CA GLN A 101 -25.77 2.91 -12.24
C GLN A 101 -24.35 2.76 -12.77
N LEU A 102 -23.81 1.54 -12.80
CA LEU A 102 -22.46 1.30 -13.33
C LEU A 102 -22.36 1.62 -14.82
N ARG A 103 -23.41 1.40 -15.60
CA ARG A 103 -23.47 1.85 -17.00
C ARG A 103 -23.38 3.37 -17.13
N ARG A 104 -24.02 4.14 -16.24
CA ARG A 104 -23.89 5.61 -16.22
C ARG A 104 -22.47 6.02 -15.86
N VAL A 105 -21.91 5.43 -14.80
CA VAL A 105 -20.52 5.66 -14.36
C VAL A 105 -19.53 5.37 -15.50
N ALA A 106 -19.62 4.20 -16.12
CA ALA A 106 -18.76 3.80 -17.24
C ALA A 106 -18.81 4.81 -18.40
N ARG A 107 -20.01 5.27 -18.76
CA ARG A 107 -20.21 6.27 -19.81
C ARG A 107 -19.61 7.63 -19.43
N THR A 108 -19.82 8.07 -18.19
CA THR A 108 -19.25 9.31 -17.67
C THR A 108 -17.72 9.26 -17.74
N LEU A 109 -17.11 8.15 -17.31
CA LEU A 109 -15.66 7.95 -17.40
C LEU A 109 -15.15 7.92 -18.85
N ALA A 110 -15.87 7.26 -19.76
CA ALA A 110 -15.49 7.20 -21.17
C ALA A 110 -15.56 8.57 -21.88
N ASN A 111 -16.57 9.38 -21.55
CA ASN A 111 -16.79 10.68 -22.18
C ASN A 111 -15.94 11.83 -21.60
N ASN A 112 -15.33 11.63 -20.43
CA ASN A 112 -14.57 12.67 -19.72
C ASN A 112 -13.12 12.24 -19.50
N ARG A 113 -12.43 11.89 -20.60
CA ARG A 113 -11.01 11.55 -20.58
C ARG A 113 -10.12 12.78 -20.83
N PRO A 114 -8.95 12.86 -20.18
CA PRO A 114 -8.42 11.91 -19.22
C PRO A 114 -9.09 12.02 -17.85
N GLY A 115 -9.24 10.88 -17.17
CA GLY A 115 -9.74 10.80 -15.79
C GLY A 115 -8.71 10.15 -14.86
N THR A 116 -8.83 10.37 -13.55
CA THR A 116 -7.96 9.76 -12.54
C THR A 116 -8.75 8.91 -11.54
N VAL A 117 -8.18 7.78 -11.12
CA VAL A 117 -8.67 7.01 -9.96
C VAL A 117 -7.84 7.41 -8.74
N ILE A 118 -8.53 7.79 -7.65
CA ILE A 118 -7.88 8.21 -6.40
C ILE A 118 -8.28 7.24 -5.29
N TRP A 119 -7.30 6.72 -4.53
CA TRP A 119 -7.56 5.93 -3.32
C TRP A 119 -6.50 6.16 -2.25
N CYS A 120 -6.75 5.62 -1.06
CA CYS A 120 -5.84 5.63 0.09
C CYS A 120 -5.85 4.23 0.74
N MET A 121 -6.08 4.12 2.04
CA MET A 121 -6.04 2.82 2.73
C MET A 121 -7.22 1.91 2.41
N GLY A 122 -8.43 2.46 2.22
CA GLY A 122 -9.69 1.69 2.12
C GLY A 122 -9.60 0.47 1.21
N GLY A 123 -9.14 0.65 -0.03
CA GLY A 123 -9.02 -0.44 -1.01
C GLY A 123 -7.88 -1.44 -0.77
N THR A 124 -7.02 -1.24 0.24
CA THR A 124 -5.75 -1.97 0.38
C THR A 124 -5.61 -2.81 1.66
N GLN A 125 -6.48 -2.65 2.65
CA GLN A 125 -6.37 -3.34 3.95
C GLN A 125 -7.09 -4.69 4.01
N HIS A 126 -7.67 -5.13 2.90
CA HIS A 126 -8.33 -6.43 2.76
C HIS A 126 -7.33 -7.50 2.29
N THR A 127 -7.65 -8.77 2.50
CA THR A 127 -6.84 -9.90 1.98
C THR A 127 -6.71 -9.90 0.46
N ASN A 128 -7.67 -9.28 -0.24
CA ASN A 128 -7.67 -9.07 -1.68
C ASN A 128 -7.21 -7.65 -2.10
N GLY A 129 -6.58 -6.87 -1.21
CA GLY A 129 -6.20 -5.48 -1.48
C GLY A 129 -5.29 -5.31 -2.71
N ASN A 130 -4.40 -6.27 -2.98
CA ASN A 130 -3.59 -6.27 -4.19
C ASN A 130 -4.43 -6.43 -5.47
N ASN A 131 -5.52 -7.21 -5.41
CA ASN A 131 -6.42 -7.36 -6.54
C ASN A 131 -7.21 -6.08 -6.79
N ASN A 132 -7.62 -5.38 -5.73
CA ASN A 132 -8.30 -4.09 -5.84
C ASN A 132 -7.43 -3.06 -6.56
N THR A 133 -6.17 -2.87 -6.13
CA THR A 133 -5.27 -1.88 -6.75
C THR A 133 -4.95 -2.24 -8.19
N ARG A 134 -4.77 -3.54 -8.50
CA ARG A 134 -4.64 -4.01 -9.88
C ARG A 134 -5.87 -3.69 -10.72
N ALA A 135 -7.08 -3.91 -10.20
CA ALA A 135 -8.31 -3.59 -10.92
C ALA A 135 -8.41 -2.08 -11.22
N TYR A 136 -8.07 -1.20 -10.28
CA TYR A 136 -8.02 0.24 -10.50
C TYR A 136 -7.07 0.63 -11.64
N CYS A 137 -5.87 0.03 -11.66
CA CYS A 137 -4.90 0.22 -12.74
C CYS A 137 -5.42 -0.30 -14.07
N VAL A 138 -6.04 -1.48 -14.10
CA VAL A 138 -6.61 -2.07 -15.32
C VAL A 138 -7.71 -1.19 -15.91
N LEU A 139 -8.58 -0.60 -15.07
CA LEU A 139 -9.56 0.39 -15.50
C LEU A 139 -8.90 1.58 -16.21
N GLN A 140 -7.85 2.14 -15.60
CA GLN A 140 -7.14 3.28 -16.18
C GLN A 140 -6.38 2.93 -17.46
N LEU A 141 -5.87 1.70 -17.58
CA LEU A 141 -5.26 1.20 -18.82
C LEU A 141 -6.30 1.00 -19.93
N ALA A 142 -7.48 0.46 -19.61
CA ALA A 142 -8.56 0.28 -20.59
C ALA A 142 -9.10 1.63 -21.10
N LEU A 143 -9.11 2.66 -20.26
CA LEU A 143 -9.54 4.01 -20.63
C LEU A 143 -8.42 4.85 -21.29
N GLY A 144 -7.18 4.36 -21.36
CA GLY A 144 -6.05 5.13 -21.90
C GLY A 144 -5.59 6.31 -21.04
N ASN A 145 -5.89 6.28 -19.74
CA ASN A 145 -5.65 7.41 -18.83
C ASN A 145 -4.23 7.44 -18.24
N MET A 146 -3.34 6.51 -18.57
CA MET A 146 -2.01 6.41 -17.96
C MET A 146 -0.97 7.27 -18.68
N GLY A 147 -0.17 8.02 -17.92
CA GLY A 147 0.93 8.83 -18.46
C GLY A 147 0.51 10.17 -19.08
N THR A 148 -0.66 10.70 -18.70
CA THR A 148 -1.18 12.00 -19.16
C THR A 148 -1.60 12.89 -17.99
N SER A 149 -1.61 14.21 -18.19
CA SER A 149 -2.03 15.19 -17.18
C SER A 149 -3.52 15.03 -16.86
N GLY A 150 -3.88 15.03 -15.57
CA GLY A 150 -5.23 14.73 -15.10
C GLY A 150 -5.60 13.23 -15.11
N GLY A 151 -4.72 12.37 -15.62
CA GLY A 151 -4.88 10.94 -15.67
C GLY A 151 -4.28 10.19 -14.48
N GLY A 152 -4.11 8.87 -14.66
CA GLY A 152 -3.33 8.02 -13.76
C GLY A 152 -4.11 7.42 -12.59
N THR A 153 -3.34 6.75 -11.74
CA THR A 153 -3.81 6.07 -10.52
C THR A 153 -3.14 6.71 -9.31
N ASN A 154 -3.84 7.66 -8.70
CA ASN A 154 -3.30 8.51 -7.65
C ASN A 154 -3.55 7.89 -6.26
N ILE A 155 -2.49 7.35 -5.67
CA ILE A 155 -2.52 6.74 -4.34
C ILE A 155 -2.15 7.81 -3.32
N PHE A 156 -3.12 8.34 -2.59
CA PHE A 156 -2.85 9.30 -1.53
C PHE A 156 -2.20 8.58 -0.35
N ARG A 157 -0.93 8.90 -0.12
CA ARG A 157 -0.14 8.36 0.98
C ARG A 157 -0.59 9.01 2.30
N GLY A 158 -0.63 8.22 3.38
CA GLY A 158 -1.16 8.65 4.68
C GLY A 158 -0.25 9.61 5.43
N HIS A 159 0.88 9.11 5.95
CA HIS A 159 1.80 9.93 6.74
C HIS A 159 2.63 10.89 5.88
N CYS A 160 3.05 12.00 6.48
CA CYS A 160 3.77 13.10 5.83
C CYS A 160 5.03 12.68 5.04
N ASN A 161 5.71 11.61 5.45
CA ASN A 161 6.94 11.13 4.81
C ASN A 161 6.97 9.62 4.58
N VAL A 162 5.82 8.93 4.55
CA VAL A 162 5.82 7.47 4.26
C VAL A 162 6.39 7.17 2.86
N GLN A 163 6.25 8.12 1.93
CA GLN A 163 6.91 8.03 0.63
C GLN A 163 8.44 8.07 0.78
N GLY A 164 8.99 9.05 1.49
CA GLY A 164 10.43 9.17 1.70
C GLY A 164 11.02 8.00 2.50
N ALA A 165 10.30 7.49 3.51
CA ALA A 165 10.72 6.29 4.24
C ALA A 165 10.79 5.06 3.32
N THR A 166 9.84 4.93 2.39
CA THR A 166 9.86 3.87 1.35
C THR A 166 11.05 4.10 0.40
N ASP A 167 11.25 5.33 -0.07
CA ASP A 167 12.37 5.70 -0.96
C ASP A 167 13.74 5.39 -0.32
N LEU A 168 13.86 5.55 1.00
CA LEU A 168 15.08 5.25 1.75
C LEU A 168 15.21 3.77 2.17
N GLY A 169 14.30 2.91 1.74
CA GLY A 169 14.38 1.47 2.00
C GLY A 169 14.07 1.07 3.44
N VAL A 170 13.23 1.83 4.15
CA VAL A 170 12.72 1.44 5.49
C VAL A 170 11.63 0.36 5.33
N LEU A 171 12.01 -0.76 4.72
CA LEU A 171 11.19 -1.89 4.35
C LEU A 171 12.00 -3.18 4.50
N SER A 172 11.32 -4.30 4.72
CA SER A 172 12.00 -5.58 4.91
C SER A 172 12.49 -6.26 3.62
N HIS A 173 12.19 -5.71 2.44
CA HIS A 173 12.42 -6.38 1.15
C HIS A 173 13.14 -5.52 0.10
N THR A 174 13.58 -4.31 0.45
CA THR A 174 14.30 -3.42 -0.49
C THR A 174 15.41 -2.65 0.22
N LEU A 175 16.46 -2.36 -0.52
CA LEU A 175 17.46 -1.34 -0.23
C LEU A 175 16.98 0.03 -0.72
N PRO A 176 17.65 1.14 -0.32
CA PRO A 176 17.22 2.47 -0.73
C PRO A 176 17.17 2.63 -2.26
N GLY A 177 16.28 3.49 -2.74
CA GLY A 177 16.03 3.69 -4.16
C GLY A 177 15.30 2.53 -4.84
N TYR A 178 14.52 1.74 -4.09
CA TYR A 178 13.77 0.58 -4.59
C TYR A 178 14.64 -0.55 -5.15
N TYR A 179 15.91 -0.60 -4.76
CA TYR A 179 16.77 -1.72 -5.12
C TYR A 179 16.29 -2.97 -4.38
N GLY A 180 16.11 -4.09 -5.09
CA GLY A 180 15.84 -5.38 -4.44
C GLY A 180 17.05 -5.87 -3.64
N LEU A 181 16.93 -7.06 -3.03
CA LEU A 181 17.98 -7.66 -2.22
C LEU A 181 18.97 -8.51 -3.04
N SER A 182 19.22 -8.16 -4.31
CA SER A 182 20.14 -8.91 -5.16
C SER A 182 21.60 -8.66 -4.78
N ALA A 183 22.51 -9.57 -5.15
CA ALA A 183 23.94 -9.40 -4.89
C ALA A 183 24.50 -8.10 -5.49
N GLY A 184 24.06 -7.72 -6.69
CA GLY A 184 24.47 -6.46 -7.33
C GLY A 184 23.96 -5.22 -6.59
N ALA A 185 22.74 -5.28 -6.05
CA ALA A 185 22.18 -4.19 -5.26
C ALA A 185 22.95 -3.98 -3.94
N TRP A 186 23.28 -5.07 -3.24
CA TRP A 186 24.12 -4.99 -2.05
C TRP A 186 25.53 -4.51 -2.37
N ALA A 187 26.17 -5.01 -3.43
CA ALA A 187 27.47 -4.51 -3.85
C ALA A 187 27.46 -3.00 -4.17
N HIS A 188 26.36 -2.50 -4.74
CA HIS A 188 26.17 -1.07 -4.94
C HIS A 188 26.12 -0.32 -3.60
N TRP A 189 25.26 -0.74 -2.69
CA TRP A 189 25.03 -0.04 -1.42
C TRP A 189 26.17 -0.16 -0.42
N SER A 190 26.85 -1.31 -0.33
CA SER A 190 28.08 -1.47 0.47
C SER A 190 29.13 -0.43 0.08
N ARG A 191 29.36 -0.22 -1.23
CA ARG A 191 30.27 0.84 -1.70
C ARG A 191 29.80 2.25 -1.33
N VAL A 192 28.49 2.52 -1.41
CA VAL A 192 27.94 3.83 -1.03
C VAL A 192 28.10 4.10 0.47
N TRP A 193 27.96 3.06 1.30
CA TRP A 193 28.15 3.14 2.75
C TRP A 193 29.63 3.11 3.16
N GLY A 194 30.55 2.84 2.23
CA GLY A 194 31.98 2.70 2.53
C GLY A 194 32.32 1.39 3.25
N GLU A 195 31.45 0.39 3.18
CA GLU A 195 31.59 -0.89 3.85
C GLU A 195 32.08 -1.99 2.91
N ASP A 196 32.90 -2.90 3.45
CA ASP A 196 33.35 -4.07 2.71
C ASP A 196 32.20 -5.06 2.49
N LEU A 197 32.05 -5.53 1.26
CA LEU A 197 30.94 -6.41 0.89
C LEU A 197 31.04 -7.78 1.56
N ASP A 198 32.26 -8.31 1.74
CA ASP A 198 32.44 -9.62 2.36
C ASP A 198 32.22 -9.56 3.88
N TRP A 199 32.63 -8.46 4.52
CA TRP A 199 32.22 -8.16 5.89
C TRP A 199 30.70 -8.07 6.04
N MET A 200 30.01 -7.35 5.13
CA MET A 200 28.55 -7.25 5.13
C MET A 200 27.89 -8.63 5.01
N LYS A 201 28.34 -9.48 4.07
CA LYS A 201 27.84 -10.86 3.93
C LYS A 201 28.02 -11.68 5.21
N GLY A 202 29.11 -11.44 5.95
CA GLY A 202 29.41 -12.09 7.23
C GLY A 202 28.46 -11.72 8.37
N GLN A 203 27.69 -10.64 8.24
CA GLN A 203 26.71 -10.21 9.25
C GLN A 203 25.36 -10.95 9.14
N PHE A 204 25.16 -11.72 8.08
CA PHE A 204 23.92 -12.46 7.84
C PHE A 204 24.13 -13.95 8.01
N ALA A 205 23.16 -14.60 8.67
CA ALA A 205 23.13 -16.05 8.73
C ALA A 205 22.81 -16.66 7.36
N LYS A 206 23.18 -17.92 7.22
CA LYS A 206 22.78 -18.77 6.10
C LYS A 206 21.69 -19.72 6.56
N THR A 207 20.74 -20.01 5.69
CA THR A 207 19.66 -20.98 5.93
C THR A 207 19.57 -21.94 4.76
N THR A 208 18.99 -23.11 4.96
CA THR A 208 18.78 -24.09 3.89
C THR A 208 17.33 -24.00 3.43
N GLY A 209 17.12 -23.67 2.16
CA GLY A 209 15.78 -23.61 1.58
C GLY A 209 15.13 -24.99 1.48
N ALA A 210 13.81 -25.03 1.25
CA ALA A 210 13.07 -26.26 1.00
C ALA A 210 13.59 -27.06 -0.22
N ASP A 211 14.33 -26.41 -1.12
CA ASP A 211 15.03 -27.00 -2.25
C ASP A 211 16.39 -27.61 -1.88
N GLY A 212 16.76 -27.65 -0.59
CA GLY A 212 18.02 -28.16 -0.08
C GLY A 212 19.22 -27.24 -0.34
N LYS A 213 19.01 -26.06 -0.93
CA LYS A 213 20.07 -25.11 -1.26
C LYS A 213 20.31 -24.13 -0.12
N GLU A 214 21.58 -23.87 0.16
CA GLU A 214 21.96 -22.79 1.06
C GLU A 214 21.57 -21.43 0.47
N LYS A 215 20.92 -20.61 1.27
CA LYS A 215 20.49 -19.25 0.96
C LYS A 215 21.05 -18.33 2.03
N ASN A 216 21.65 -17.22 1.59
CA ASN A 216 22.06 -16.17 2.50
C ASN A 216 20.84 -15.31 2.86
N LEU A 217 20.55 -15.11 4.15
CA LEU A 217 19.44 -14.27 4.61
C LEU A 217 19.55 -12.83 4.09
N MET A 218 20.77 -12.37 3.77
CA MET A 218 21.03 -11.08 3.11
C MET A 218 20.19 -10.87 1.83
N ASN A 219 19.89 -11.94 1.10
CA ASN A 219 19.17 -11.88 -0.17
C ASN A 219 17.69 -12.28 -0.06
N LEU A 220 17.19 -12.46 1.17
CA LEU A 220 15.82 -12.86 1.46
C LEU A 220 15.06 -11.72 2.14
N THR A 221 13.74 -11.72 1.98
CA THR A 221 12.88 -10.73 2.64
C THR A 221 12.92 -10.93 4.15
N GLY A 222 13.18 -9.85 4.89
CA GLY A 222 13.14 -9.84 6.34
C GLY A 222 11.72 -9.88 6.91
N ILE A 223 11.63 -9.94 8.23
CA ILE A 223 10.35 -9.98 8.95
C ILE A 223 9.64 -8.62 8.78
N PRO A 224 8.43 -8.57 8.20
CA PRO A 224 7.70 -7.31 8.07
C PRO A 224 7.20 -6.85 9.44
N VAL A 225 6.99 -5.53 9.58
CA VAL A 225 6.49 -4.92 10.83
C VAL A 225 5.17 -5.52 11.29
N SER A 226 4.33 -6.08 10.42
CA SER A 226 3.06 -6.73 10.83
C SER A 226 3.25 -8.11 11.47
N ARG A 227 4.45 -8.70 11.38
CA ARG A 227 4.75 -10.08 11.82
C ARG A 227 5.89 -10.16 12.83
N TRP A 228 6.39 -9.03 13.34
CA TRP A 228 7.50 -9.04 14.30
C TRP A 228 7.18 -9.83 15.58
N ILE A 229 5.91 -9.82 16.01
CA ILE A 229 5.40 -10.60 17.14
C ILE A 229 5.69 -12.09 16.92
N ASP A 230 5.48 -12.58 15.70
CA ASP A 230 5.73 -13.97 15.35
C ASP A 230 7.23 -14.26 15.36
N GLY A 231 8.07 -13.30 14.94
CA GLY A 231 9.53 -13.37 15.09
C GLY A 231 10.01 -13.62 16.53
N VAL A 232 9.22 -13.25 17.54
CA VAL A 232 9.54 -13.48 18.97
C VAL A 232 8.86 -14.76 19.49
N LEU A 233 7.58 -14.95 19.15
CA LEU A 233 6.74 -15.96 19.79
C LEU A 233 6.71 -17.29 19.06
N GLU A 234 6.81 -17.30 17.74
CA GLU A 234 6.68 -18.51 16.92
C GLU A 234 7.85 -19.47 17.14
N ASP A 235 7.61 -20.73 16.79
CA ASP A 235 8.64 -21.77 16.74
C ASP A 235 9.69 -21.45 15.66
N PRO A 236 10.99 -21.42 15.97
CA PRO A 236 12.05 -21.24 14.97
C PRO A 236 11.96 -22.23 13.80
N ASP A 237 11.49 -23.46 14.02
CA ASP A 237 11.35 -24.46 12.95
C ASP A 237 10.24 -24.09 11.94
N LYS A 238 9.40 -23.11 12.26
CA LYS A 238 8.35 -22.56 11.39
C LYS A 238 8.71 -21.19 10.81
N MET A 239 9.96 -20.75 10.97
CA MET A 239 10.45 -19.48 10.45
C MET A 239 11.67 -19.69 9.56
N ASP A 240 11.79 -18.87 8.51
CA ASP A 240 13.00 -18.86 7.67
C ASP A 240 14.22 -18.35 8.45
N ASN A 241 13.99 -17.50 9.45
CA ASN A 241 15.02 -17.01 10.36
C ASN A 241 15.26 -18.05 11.48
N PRO A 242 16.46 -18.63 11.59
CA PRO A 242 16.75 -19.68 12.58
C PRO A 242 16.75 -19.17 14.02
N ASN A 243 16.83 -17.85 14.22
CA ASN A 243 16.88 -17.24 15.54
C ASN A 243 15.63 -16.40 15.80
N LYS A 244 15.14 -16.47 17.04
CA LYS A 244 14.09 -15.55 17.51
C LYS A 244 14.60 -14.11 17.50
N VAL A 245 13.68 -13.18 17.28
CA VAL A 245 13.92 -11.75 17.45
C VAL A 245 14.17 -11.50 18.94
N ARG A 246 15.40 -11.05 19.27
CA ARG A 246 15.84 -10.79 20.64
C ARG A 246 15.75 -9.32 21.02
N ALA A 247 15.87 -8.42 20.04
CA ALA A 247 15.82 -6.98 20.23
C ALA A 247 14.83 -6.32 19.27
N MET A 248 14.13 -5.29 19.74
CA MET A 248 13.23 -4.48 18.93
C MET A 248 13.52 -2.99 19.13
N VAL A 249 13.61 -2.25 18.01
CA VAL A 249 13.73 -0.79 18.02
C VAL A 249 12.46 -0.21 17.39
N LEU A 250 11.60 0.39 18.23
CA LEU A 250 10.40 1.10 17.81
C LEU A 250 10.71 2.59 17.69
N TRP A 251 10.98 3.04 16.47
CA TRP A 251 11.38 4.41 16.18
C TRP A 251 10.25 5.21 15.52
N GLY A 252 9.65 6.14 16.25
CA GLY A 252 8.52 6.95 15.79
C GLY A 252 7.31 6.11 15.37
N HIS A 253 7.14 4.94 16.00
CA HIS A 253 6.12 3.96 15.64
C HIS A 253 5.19 3.67 16.82
N ALA A 254 3.88 3.76 16.56
CA ALA A 254 2.84 3.49 17.53
C ALA A 254 2.29 2.06 17.35
N PRO A 255 2.53 1.12 18.29
CA PRO A 255 2.19 -0.30 18.16
C PRO A 255 0.69 -0.56 18.15
N ASN A 256 -0.10 0.32 18.75
CA ASN A 256 -1.57 0.29 18.74
C ASN A 256 -2.18 0.51 17.34
N SER A 257 -1.37 0.76 16.31
CA SER A 257 -1.79 0.70 14.91
C SER A 257 -1.94 -0.74 14.37
N GLN A 258 -1.41 -1.74 15.09
CA GLN A 258 -1.52 -3.15 14.72
C GLN A 258 -2.60 -3.86 15.53
N THR A 259 -3.10 -4.96 14.98
CA THR A 259 -3.96 -5.90 15.71
C THR A 259 -3.09 -6.84 16.56
N ARG A 260 -3.67 -7.62 17.49
CA ARG A 260 -2.96 -8.56 18.39
C ARG A 260 -2.25 -7.95 19.60
N MET A 261 -2.88 -6.96 20.25
CA MET A 261 -2.30 -6.24 21.40
C MET A 261 -1.85 -7.17 22.54
N LYS A 262 -2.57 -8.26 22.81
CA LYS A 262 -2.23 -9.20 23.88
C LYS A 262 -0.92 -9.95 23.56
N GLU A 263 -0.84 -10.53 22.37
CA GLU A 263 0.35 -11.23 21.89
C GLU A 263 1.53 -10.26 21.77
N MET A 264 1.25 -9.02 21.37
CA MET A 264 2.26 -7.98 21.30
C MET A 264 2.87 -7.68 22.67
N LYS A 265 2.05 -7.51 23.71
CA LYS A 265 2.55 -7.36 25.09
C LYS A 265 3.44 -8.54 25.48
N THR A 266 2.98 -9.77 25.25
CA THR A 266 3.77 -10.98 25.53
C THR A 266 5.08 -11.04 24.74
N ALA A 267 5.09 -10.58 23.49
CA ALA A 267 6.31 -10.49 22.70
C ALA A 267 7.28 -9.44 23.25
N MET A 268 6.79 -8.25 23.62
CA MET A 268 7.60 -7.18 24.23
C MET A 268 8.30 -7.66 25.52
N GLU A 269 7.59 -8.46 26.33
CA GLU A 269 8.09 -9.04 27.58
C GLU A 269 9.13 -10.14 27.40
N LYS A 270 9.21 -10.76 26.21
CA LYS A 270 10.17 -11.81 25.87
C LYS A 270 11.41 -11.31 25.13
N LEU A 271 11.42 -10.06 24.68
CA LEU A 271 12.61 -9.46 24.09
C LEU A 271 13.68 -9.27 25.17
N ASP A 272 14.94 -9.47 24.84
CA ASP A 272 16.05 -9.09 25.72
C ASP A 272 16.18 -7.57 25.78
N MET A 273 15.94 -6.89 24.65
CA MET A 273 16.05 -5.43 24.55
C MET A 273 14.88 -4.82 23.77
N LEU A 274 14.27 -3.79 24.37
CA LEU A 274 13.28 -2.95 23.71
C LEU A 274 13.74 -1.49 23.75
N VAL A 275 13.93 -0.88 22.59
CA VAL A 275 14.26 0.54 22.48
C VAL A 275 13.07 1.27 21.87
N VAL A 276 12.58 2.31 22.55
CA VAL A 276 11.50 3.18 22.08
C VAL A 276 12.09 4.57 21.86
N ILE A 277 12.02 5.04 20.62
CA ILE A 277 12.54 6.35 20.21
C ILE A 277 11.36 7.19 19.73
N ASP A 278 10.97 8.19 20.52
CA ASP A 278 9.79 9.00 20.23
C ASP A 278 9.91 10.36 20.96
N PRO A 279 9.34 11.46 20.43
CA PRO A 279 9.23 12.72 21.18
C PRO A 279 8.38 12.61 22.45
N TYR A 280 7.48 11.63 22.56
CA TYR A 280 6.62 11.45 23.73
C TYR A 280 6.58 9.98 24.20
N PRO A 281 6.28 9.72 25.49
CA PRO A 281 6.00 8.37 25.94
C PRO A 281 4.76 7.79 25.24
N THR A 282 4.97 6.80 24.36
CA THR A 282 3.88 6.16 23.60
C THR A 282 3.33 4.93 24.30
N VAL A 283 2.30 4.32 23.71
CA VAL A 283 1.79 3.01 24.14
C VAL A 283 2.91 1.96 24.19
N SER A 284 3.93 2.04 23.31
CA SER A 284 5.11 1.15 23.36
C SER A 284 5.83 1.20 24.70
N ALA A 285 5.91 2.39 25.29
CA ALA A 285 6.62 2.61 26.55
C ALA A 285 5.84 2.04 27.75
N ALA A 286 4.50 1.96 27.64
CA ALA A 286 3.62 1.65 28.77
C ALA A 286 2.90 0.29 28.68
N MET A 287 2.89 -0.39 27.53
CA MET A 287 2.11 -1.63 27.34
C MET A 287 2.66 -2.83 28.11
N GLN A 288 3.97 -2.86 28.30
CA GLN A 288 4.76 -3.97 28.82
C GLN A 288 5.12 -3.71 30.30
N ASP A 289 5.23 -4.77 31.12
CA ASP A 289 5.45 -4.63 32.58
C ASP A 289 6.93 -4.79 33.01
N ARG A 290 7.88 -4.80 32.07
CA ARG A 290 9.31 -4.98 32.37
C ARG A 290 9.88 -3.76 33.09
N SER A 291 10.77 -4.05 34.04
CA SER A 291 11.57 -3.06 34.75
C SER A 291 13.01 -2.94 34.21
N ASP A 292 13.42 -3.83 33.30
CA ASP A 292 14.77 -3.90 32.75
C ASP A 292 14.79 -4.19 31.23
N GLY A 293 15.92 -3.86 30.60
CA GLY A 293 16.13 -4.03 29.15
C GLY A 293 15.22 -3.16 28.27
N VAL A 294 14.58 -2.14 28.85
CA VAL A 294 13.75 -1.16 28.13
C VAL A 294 14.41 0.20 28.17
N TYR A 295 14.62 0.79 27.00
CA TYR A 295 15.26 2.10 26.83
C TYR A 295 14.30 3.07 26.16
N LEU A 296 14.01 4.18 26.83
CA LEU A 296 13.22 5.29 26.28
C LEU A 296 14.18 6.41 25.88
N LEU A 297 14.28 6.67 24.58
CA LEU A 297 15.16 7.70 24.04
C LEU A 297 14.31 8.86 23.49
N PRO A 298 14.29 10.02 24.16
CA PRO A 298 13.50 11.15 23.70
C PRO A 298 14.09 11.71 22.41
N ALA A 299 13.26 11.82 21.37
CA ALA A 299 13.63 12.43 20.10
C ALA A 299 13.13 13.88 20.03
N SER A 300 13.84 14.73 19.29
CA SER A 300 13.33 16.06 18.95
C SER A 300 12.13 15.97 18.01
N THR A 301 11.24 16.95 18.11
CA THR A 301 10.08 17.10 17.22
C THR A 301 10.51 17.65 15.85
N GLN A 302 9.58 17.60 14.89
CA GLN A 302 9.79 18.20 13.56
C GLN A 302 10.05 19.72 13.59
N PHE A 303 9.66 20.42 14.66
CA PHE A 303 9.86 21.87 14.80
C PHE A 303 11.24 22.22 15.37
N GLU A 304 11.93 21.23 15.93
CA GLU A 304 13.25 21.37 16.54
C GLU A 304 14.37 20.84 15.63
N THR A 305 14.00 20.39 14.43
CA THR A 305 14.90 19.78 13.46
C THR A 305 14.77 20.42 12.08
N ARG A 306 15.74 20.15 11.22
CA ARG A 306 15.71 20.52 9.80
C ARG A 306 15.87 19.26 8.95
N GLY A 307 15.18 19.20 7.82
CA GLY A 307 15.23 18.06 6.93
C GLY A 307 14.32 18.22 5.73
N SER A 308 14.11 17.12 5.00
CA SER A 308 13.17 17.07 3.88
C SER A 308 12.19 15.91 4.06
N ILE A 309 10.99 16.10 3.53
CA ILE A 309 9.94 15.07 3.48
C ILE A 309 9.45 14.95 2.03
N THR A 310 9.04 13.75 1.65
CA THR A 310 8.49 13.47 0.32
C THR A 310 6.98 13.31 0.41
N ALA A 311 6.25 14.21 -0.24
CA ALA A 311 4.80 14.19 -0.32
C ALA A 311 4.27 13.14 -1.31
N SER A 312 2.94 12.98 -1.35
CA SER A 312 2.27 11.94 -2.15
C SER A 312 2.30 12.17 -3.67
N ASN A 313 2.64 13.37 -4.12
CA ASN A 313 2.48 13.83 -5.50
C ASN A 313 3.78 13.78 -6.32
N ARG A 314 4.58 12.73 -6.14
CA ARG A 314 5.75 12.47 -6.99
C ARG A 314 5.33 11.91 -8.35
#